data_AF-A0A349GVZ2-F1
#
_entry.id   AF-A0A349GVZ2-F1
#
_cell.length_a   1.000
_cell.length_b   1.000
_cell.length_c   1.000
_cell.angle_alpha   90.00
_cell.angle_beta   90.00
_cell.angle_gamma   90.00
#
_symmetry.space_group_name_H-M   'P 1'
#
loop_
_entity.id
_entity.type
_entity.pdbx_description
1 polymer ?
#
loop_
_entity_poly.entity_id
_entity_poly.type
_entity_poly.pdbx_seq_one_letter_code
_entity_poly.pdbx_strand_id
1 'polypeptide(L)'
;MTDSNQKQLGKTLWAIADQLRGAMNADDFRDYMLAFLFLRYLSDNYETAARKELGRDYPAIPAGDPRVPLAIWYANNPSDIADFEKQMRRKVHYVIKPDHLWANIANLARSQNADLLDTLRDGFKYIENESFESTFQGLFSEINLGSEKLGKTHADKNSTLCDIIKEIAKGLADFSTDVDALGDAYEYLIGQFAAGSGKKAGEFYTPQQISTILSRIVTLDSQEPATGKVPHLGSVFDFACGSGSLLLNVRKQMGTHGIGRISGQEKNITTYNLARMNMLLHGVKDTEFEIYHGDTLTNDWDILRETNPAKMPKFDAVVANPPFSYRWEPKDDMGDDVRFKNHGVAPKSAADFAFLLHGFHYLKDQGVMAIILPHGVLFRGGAEERIRTKLLKDGHIDTVIGLPANLFYSTGIPVC
;
A
#
# COMPACT_ATOMS: atom_id res chain seq x y z
N MET A 1 -14.42 1.80 14.16
CA MET A 1 -14.08 1.00 15.36
C MET A 1 -13.36 1.86 16.39
N THR A 2 -13.37 1.49 17.66
CA THR A 2 -12.54 2.17 18.68
C THR A 2 -11.07 1.77 18.48
N ASP A 3 -10.12 2.68 18.73
CA ASP A 3 -8.66 2.41 18.73
C ASP A 3 -8.27 1.14 19.52
N SER A 4 -9.10 0.74 20.49
CA SER A 4 -8.95 -0.47 21.30
C SER A 4 -9.04 -1.75 20.46
N ASN A 5 -9.99 -1.83 19.53
CA ASN A 5 -10.22 -3.04 18.73
C ASN A 5 -9.10 -3.25 17.68
N GLN A 6 -8.60 -2.17 17.08
CA GLN A 6 -7.46 -2.21 16.15
C GLN A 6 -6.19 -2.69 16.86
N LYS A 7 -5.89 -2.14 18.05
CA LYS A 7 -4.74 -2.57 18.87
C LYS A 7 -4.89 -4.02 19.32
N GLN A 8 -6.10 -4.47 19.62
CA GLN A 8 -6.36 -5.85 20.00
C GLN A 8 -6.14 -6.80 18.81
N LEU A 9 -6.67 -6.48 17.64
CA LEU A 9 -6.47 -7.26 16.41
C LEU A 9 -4.98 -7.37 16.06
N GLY A 10 -4.29 -6.22 16.04
CA GLY A 10 -2.86 -6.17 15.80
C GLY A 10 -2.04 -6.99 16.81
N LYS A 11 -2.40 -6.94 18.10
CA LYS A 11 -1.78 -7.78 19.13
C LYS A 11 -2.07 -9.26 18.93
N THR A 12 -3.28 -9.64 18.56
CA THR A 12 -3.65 -11.04 18.29
C THR A 12 -2.85 -11.57 17.11
N LEU A 13 -2.79 -10.82 16.01
CA LEU A 13 -2.03 -11.20 14.81
C LEU A 13 -0.53 -11.25 15.09
N TRP A 14 -0.01 -10.33 15.89
CA TRP A 14 1.39 -10.38 16.33
C TRP A 14 1.68 -11.57 17.26
N ALA A 15 0.77 -11.92 18.16
CA ALA A 15 0.92 -13.09 19.03
C ALA A 15 0.88 -14.39 18.23
N ILE A 16 0.01 -14.48 17.22
CA ILE A 16 -0.02 -15.57 16.24
C ILE A 16 1.33 -15.64 15.51
N ALA A 17 1.88 -14.49 15.12
CA ALA A 17 3.21 -14.42 14.53
C ALA A 17 4.30 -14.96 15.44
N ASP A 18 4.35 -14.52 16.70
CA ASP A 18 5.35 -15.00 17.65
C ASP A 18 5.19 -16.51 17.96
N GLN A 19 3.97 -17.03 17.98
CA GLN A 19 3.68 -18.45 18.21
C GLN A 19 4.09 -19.34 17.02
N LEU A 20 3.82 -18.89 15.79
CA LEU A 20 4.05 -19.65 14.57
C LEU A 20 5.44 -19.40 13.97
N ARG A 21 6.19 -18.40 14.48
CA ARG A 21 7.49 -17.99 13.94
C ARG A 21 8.47 -19.15 13.86
N GLY A 22 8.48 -20.09 14.82
CA GLY A 22 9.25 -21.34 14.74
C GLY A 22 10.64 -21.17 14.12
N ALA A 23 10.85 -21.74 12.92
CA ALA A 23 12.08 -21.66 12.13
C ALA A 23 12.13 -20.49 11.11
N MET A 24 11.05 -19.73 10.95
CA MET A 24 10.95 -18.56 10.07
C MET A 24 11.37 -17.28 10.81
N ASN A 25 11.88 -16.28 10.10
CA ASN A 25 12.14 -14.98 10.71
C ASN A 25 10.87 -14.10 10.68
N ALA A 26 10.90 -12.97 11.38
CA ALA A 26 9.76 -12.05 11.46
C ALA A 26 9.33 -11.48 10.11
N ASP A 27 10.29 -11.24 9.22
CA ASP A 27 10.06 -10.70 7.88
C ASP A 27 9.37 -11.72 6.96
N ASP A 28 9.79 -12.99 6.99
CA ASP A 28 9.15 -14.04 6.19
C ASP A 28 7.69 -14.17 6.61
N PHE A 29 7.44 -14.25 7.92
CA PHE A 29 6.09 -14.46 8.45
C PHE A 29 5.16 -13.27 8.18
N ARG A 30 5.69 -12.04 8.18
CA ARG A 30 4.95 -10.83 7.75
C ARG A 30 4.28 -11.08 6.41
N ASP A 31 5.05 -11.57 5.43
CA ASP A 31 4.59 -11.63 4.05
C ASP A 31 3.42 -12.62 3.90
N TYR A 32 3.42 -13.74 4.63
CA TYR A 32 2.26 -14.65 4.71
C TYR A 32 1.07 -14.00 5.37
N MET A 33 1.25 -13.35 6.54
CA MET A 33 0.12 -12.72 7.23
C MET A 33 -0.56 -11.65 6.39
N LEU A 34 0.23 -10.75 5.80
CA LEU A 34 -0.28 -9.66 4.98
C LEU A 34 -1.05 -10.22 3.79
N ALA A 35 -0.51 -11.22 3.09
CA ALA A 35 -1.21 -11.86 2.00
C ALA A 35 -2.51 -12.57 2.39
N PHE A 36 -2.53 -13.28 3.52
CA PHE A 36 -3.74 -13.97 3.98
C PHE A 36 -4.82 -13.01 4.47
N LEU A 37 -4.44 -11.92 5.14
CA LEU A 37 -5.36 -10.85 5.49
C LEU A 37 -5.94 -10.18 4.24
N PHE A 38 -5.10 -9.97 3.23
CA PHE A 38 -5.53 -9.44 1.95
C PHE A 38 -6.50 -10.39 1.22
N LEU A 39 -6.21 -11.69 1.18
CA LEU A 39 -7.11 -12.70 0.63
C LEU A 39 -8.44 -12.74 1.37
N ARG A 40 -8.41 -12.70 2.71
CA ARG A 40 -9.62 -12.60 3.53
C ARG A 40 -10.44 -11.37 3.15
N TYR A 41 -9.81 -10.20 3.10
CA TYR A 41 -10.49 -8.96 2.75
C TYR A 41 -11.18 -9.04 1.38
N LEU A 42 -10.46 -9.47 0.35
CA LEU A 42 -11.05 -9.57 -0.98
C LEU A 42 -12.23 -10.57 -0.99
N SER A 43 -12.08 -11.70 -0.30
CA SER A 43 -13.11 -12.73 -0.21
C SER A 43 -14.36 -12.22 0.51
N ASP A 44 -14.20 -11.58 1.68
CA ASP A 44 -15.31 -11.07 2.50
C ASP A 44 -16.07 -9.96 1.75
N ASN A 45 -15.34 -9.05 1.07
CA ASN A 45 -15.96 -8.01 0.25
C ASN A 45 -16.69 -8.60 -0.96
N TYR A 46 -16.09 -9.58 -1.63
CA TYR A 46 -16.71 -10.26 -2.77
C TYR A 46 -17.97 -11.02 -2.37
N GLU A 47 -17.95 -11.80 -1.28
CA GLU A 47 -19.11 -12.52 -0.76
C GLU A 47 -20.22 -11.57 -0.30
N THR A 48 -19.86 -10.44 0.31
CA THR A 48 -20.83 -9.41 0.72
C THR A 48 -21.53 -8.82 -0.51
N ALA A 49 -20.78 -8.50 -1.56
CA ALA A 49 -21.34 -7.99 -2.80
C ALA A 49 -22.16 -9.07 -3.55
N ALA A 50 -21.69 -10.32 -3.60
CA ALA A 50 -22.40 -11.43 -4.20
C ALA A 50 -23.74 -11.70 -3.50
N ARG A 51 -23.76 -11.65 -2.15
CA ARG A 51 -24.98 -11.77 -1.36
C ARG A 51 -25.96 -10.65 -1.65
N LYS A 52 -25.46 -9.42 -1.81
CA LYS A 52 -26.30 -8.27 -2.17
C LYS A 52 -26.84 -8.37 -3.60
N GLU A 53 -26.05 -8.90 -4.53
CA GLU A 53 -26.45 -9.10 -5.92
C GLU A 53 -27.52 -10.18 -6.06
N LEU A 54 -27.25 -11.36 -5.52
CA LEU A 54 -28.10 -12.53 -5.66
C LEU A 54 -29.34 -12.43 -4.76
N GLY A 55 -29.30 -11.63 -3.70
CA GLY A 55 -30.44 -11.38 -2.83
C GLY A 55 -31.00 -12.69 -2.26
N ARG A 56 -32.21 -13.07 -2.68
CA ARG A 56 -32.88 -14.31 -2.23
C ARG A 56 -32.28 -15.57 -2.84
N ASP A 57 -31.60 -15.46 -3.97
CA ASP A 57 -30.96 -16.58 -4.65
C ASP A 57 -29.61 -16.94 -4.03
N TYR A 58 -29.08 -16.10 -3.11
CA TYR A 58 -27.88 -16.41 -2.36
C TYR A 58 -28.14 -17.59 -1.41
N PRO A 59 -27.47 -18.74 -1.56
CA PRO A 59 -27.79 -19.93 -0.79
C PRO A 59 -27.52 -19.74 0.71
N ALA A 60 -28.40 -20.30 1.55
CA ALA A 60 -28.06 -20.54 2.95
C ALA A 60 -27.16 -21.79 3.03
N ILE A 61 -26.23 -21.82 3.98
CA ILE A 61 -25.40 -23.02 4.24
C ILE A 61 -26.29 -24.06 4.95
N PRO A 62 -26.52 -25.26 4.36
CA PRO A 62 -27.16 -26.35 5.08
C PRO A 62 -26.31 -26.75 6.29
N ALA A 63 -26.95 -27.11 7.41
CA ALA A 63 -26.22 -27.51 8.61
C ALA A 63 -25.26 -28.68 8.31
N GLY A 64 -23.96 -28.47 8.54
CA GLY A 64 -22.92 -29.48 8.32
C GLY A 64 -22.32 -29.53 6.91
N ASP A 65 -22.77 -28.69 5.97
CA ASP A 65 -22.15 -28.57 4.64
C ASP A 65 -20.85 -27.74 4.72
N PRO A 66 -19.68 -28.28 4.34
CA PRO A 66 -18.42 -27.54 4.39
C PRO A 66 -18.25 -26.55 3.23
N ARG A 67 -19.16 -26.56 2.23
CA ARG A 67 -19.06 -25.68 1.07
C ARG A 67 -19.45 -24.25 1.43
N VAL A 68 -18.80 -23.31 0.75
CA VAL A 68 -19.19 -21.90 0.80
C VAL A 68 -20.50 -21.68 0.03
N PRO A 69 -21.40 -20.78 0.47
CA PRO A 69 -22.68 -20.51 -0.22
C PRO A 69 -22.56 -20.30 -1.72
N LEU A 70 -21.54 -19.54 -2.15
CA LEU A 70 -21.35 -19.22 -3.55
C LEU A 70 -20.99 -20.44 -4.40
N ALA A 71 -20.32 -21.45 -3.82
CA ALA A 71 -20.04 -22.70 -4.50
C ALA A 71 -21.33 -23.48 -4.82
N ILE A 72 -22.30 -23.44 -3.90
CA ILE A 72 -23.62 -24.04 -4.10
C ILE A 72 -24.36 -23.31 -5.23
N TRP A 73 -24.28 -21.98 -5.25
CA TRP A 73 -24.91 -21.17 -6.31
C TRP A 73 -24.30 -21.47 -7.68
N TYR A 74 -22.97 -21.53 -7.80
CA TYR A 74 -22.28 -21.90 -9.05
C TYR A 74 -22.65 -23.30 -9.53
N ALA A 75 -22.71 -24.28 -8.62
CA ALA A 75 -23.07 -25.65 -8.98
C ALA A 75 -24.51 -25.76 -9.54
N ASN A 76 -25.44 -24.96 -9.01
CA ASN A 76 -26.85 -25.01 -9.40
C ASN A 76 -27.19 -24.14 -10.62
N ASN A 77 -26.36 -23.15 -10.96
CA ASN A 77 -26.67 -22.16 -12.01
C ASN A 77 -25.53 -22.01 -13.04
N PRO A 78 -25.06 -23.10 -13.69
CA PRO A 78 -23.89 -23.06 -14.57
C PRO A 78 -24.06 -22.13 -15.79
N SER A 79 -25.28 -21.93 -16.28
CA SER A 79 -25.57 -21.01 -17.39
C SER A 79 -25.40 -19.53 -17.01
N ASP A 80 -25.55 -19.20 -15.74
CA ASP A 80 -25.68 -17.81 -15.27
C ASP A 80 -24.37 -17.26 -14.70
N ILE A 81 -23.36 -18.14 -14.49
CA ILE A 81 -22.06 -17.78 -13.91
C ILE A 81 -21.39 -16.65 -14.71
N ALA A 82 -21.39 -16.73 -16.04
CA ALA A 82 -20.70 -15.75 -16.88
C ALA A 82 -21.29 -14.34 -16.76
N ASP A 83 -22.62 -14.24 -16.75
CA ASP A 83 -23.32 -12.96 -16.62
C ASP A 83 -23.20 -12.39 -15.20
N PHE A 84 -23.28 -13.25 -14.18
CA PHE A 84 -23.03 -12.89 -12.80
C PHE A 84 -21.60 -12.34 -12.61
N GLU A 85 -20.58 -13.05 -13.09
CA GLU A 85 -19.18 -12.61 -12.97
C GLU A 85 -18.93 -11.28 -13.70
N LYS A 86 -19.56 -11.08 -14.88
CA LYS A 86 -19.51 -9.80 -15.59
C LYS A 86 -20.14 -8.67 -14.78
N GLN A 87 -21.24 -8.94 -14.09
CA GLN A 87 -21.88 -7.95 -13.22
C GLN A 87 -21.01 -7.64 -11.99
N MET A 88 -20.40 -8.67 -11.39
CA MET A 88 -19.49 -8.50 -10.26
C MET A 88 -18.26 -7.67 -10.64
N ARG A 89 -17.64 -7.90 -11.79
CA ARG A 89 -16.53 -7.05 -12.29
C ARG A 89 -16.93 -5.58 -12.39
N ARG A 90 -18.17 -5.27 -12.78
CA ARG A 90 -18.65 -3.87 -12.86
C ARG A 90 -18.91 -3.24 -11.48
N LYS A 91 -19.25 -4.04 -10.47
CA LYS A 91 -19.64 -3.53 -9.14
C LYS A 91 -18.48 -3.50 -8.15
N VAL A 92 -17.64 -4.53 -8.16
CA VAL A 92 -16.53 -4.69 -7.22
C VAL A 92 -15.16 -4.73 -7.90
N HIS A 93 -15.08 -4.63 -9.24
CA HIS A 93 -13.84 -4.58 -10.01
C HIS A 93 -13.01 -5.88 -10.07
N TYR A 94 -13.48 -6.95 -9.41
CA TYR A 94 -12.84 -8.25 -9.44
C TYR A 94 -13.78 -9.42 -9.20
N VAL A 95 -13.32 -10.65 -9.48
CA VAL A 95 -14.06 -11.90 -9.27
C VAL A 95 -13.18 -12.91 -8.54
N ILE A 96 -13.64 -13.41 -7.40
CA ILE A 96 -13.00 -14.56 -6.72
C ILE A 96 -13.86 -15.80 -6.93
N LYS A 97 -13.25 -16.85 -7.49
CA LYS A 97 -13.91 -18.15 -7.65
C LYS A 97 -14.16 -18.80 -6.28
N PRO A 98 -15.25 -19.56 -6.09
CA PRO A 98 -15.59 -20.15 -4.79
C PRO A 98 -14.47 -20.97 -4.15
N ASP A 99 -13.69 -21.70 -4.95
CA ASP A 99 -12.57 -22.52 -4.47
C ASP A 99 -11.42 -21.67 -3.89
N HIS A 100 -11.32 -20.40 -4.28
CA HIS A 100 -10.29 -19.46 -3.86
C HIS A 100 -10.77 -18.49 -2.78
N LEU A 101 -12.04 -18.57 -2.36
CA LEU A 101 -12.56 -17.76 -1.25
C LEU A 101 -11.89 -18.16 0.06
N TRP A 102 -11.59 -17.16 0.90
CA TRP A 102 -11.04 -17.36 2.24
C TRP A 102 -11.83 -18.37 3.06
N ALA A 103 -13.17 -18.36 2.99
CA ALA A 103 -13.99 -19.32 3.70
C ALA A 103 -13.71 -20.77 3.26
N ASN A 104 -13.46 -21.02 1.98
CA ASN A 104 -13.07 -22.34 1.47
C ASN A 104 -11.66 -22.71 1.94
N ILE A 105 -10.70 -21.81 1.79
CA ILE A 105 -9.30 -21.97 2.23
C ILE A 105 -9.23 -22.27 3.74
N ALA A 106 -10.00 -21.54 4.56
CA ALA A 106 -10.09 -21.75 6.00
C ALA A 106 -10.75 -23.10 6.36
N ASN A 107 -11.72 -23.57 5.57
CA ASN A 107 -12.33 -24.89 5.76
C ASN A 107 -11.33 -26.02 5.44
N LEU A 108 -10.60 -25.91 4.32
CA LEU A 108 -9.52 -26.84 3.97
C LEU A 108 -8.48 -26.91 5.08
N ALA A 109 -8.00 -25.75 5.56
CA ALA A 109 -7.04 -25.65 6.67
C ALA A 109 -7.57 -26.28 7.97
N ARG A 110 -8.84 -26.03 8.34
CA ARG A 110 -9.46 -26.61 9.55
C ARG A 110 -9.49 -28.13 9.51
N SER A 111 -9.72 -28.71 8.33
CA SER A 111 -9.78 -30.15 8.11
C SER A 111 -8.43 -30.81 7.82
N GLN A 112 -7.32 -30.04 7.82
CA GLN A 112 -5.99 -30.53 7.41
C GLN A 112 -6.02 -31.19 6.02
N ASN A 113 -6.78 -30.61 5.09
CA ASN A 113 -6.95 -31.15 3.75
C ASN A 113 -5.62 -31.08 2.98
N ALA A 114 -5.27 -32.17 2.27
CA ALA A 114 -4.02 -32.30 1.51
C ALA A 114 -3.93 -31.34 0.30
N ASP A 115 -5.07 -30.84 -0.17
CA ASP A 115 -5.17 -29.98 -1.36
C ASP A 115 -5.06 -28.49 -1.05
N LEU A 116 -4.93 -28.09 0.23
CA LEU A 116 -4.89 -26.68 0.64
C LEU A 116 -3.79 -25.90 -0.09
N LEU A 117 -2.56 -26.42 -0.09
CA LEU A 117 -1.40 -25.75 -0.68
C LEU A 117 -1.59 -25.53 -2.18
N ASP A 118 -2.07 -26.54 -2.91
CA ASP A 118 -2.30 -26.42 -4.34
C ASP A 118 -3.47 -25.48 -4.65
N THR A 119 -4.57 -25.57 -3.89
CA THR A 119 -5.72 -24.66 -4.00
C THR A 119 -5.32 -23.21 -3.75
N LEU A 120 -4.47 -22.97 -2.76
CA LEU A 120 -3.96 -21.64 -2.40
C LEU A 120 -3.05 -21.08 -3.50
N ARG A 121 -2.13 -21.90 -4.04
CA ARG A 121 -1.25 -21.51 -5.14
C ARG A 121 -2.05 -21.13 -6.38
N ASP A 122 -3.03 -21.95 -6.74
CA ASP A 122 -3.88 -21.71 -7.90
C ASP A 122 -4.74 -20.47 -7.70
N GLY A 123 -5.25 -20.26 -6.48
CA GLY A 123 -6.00 -19.06 -6.11
C GLY A 123 -5.20 -17.77 -6.22
N PHE A 124 -3.95 -17.73 -5.72
CA PHE A 124 -3.09 -16.56 -5.89
C PHE A 124 -2.79 -16.28 -7.36
N LYS A 125 -2.48 -17.33 -8.14
CA LYS A 125 -2.24 -17.19 -9.58
C LYS A 125 -3.48 -16.64 -10.31
N TYR A 126 -4.67 -17.15 -9.99
CA TYR A 126 -5.92 -16.67 -10.56
C TYR A 126 -6.20 -15.21 -10.18
N ILE A 127 -5.98 -14.83 -8.92
CA ILE A 127 -6.19 -13.45 -8.46
C ILE A 127 -5.27 -12.47 -9.19
N GLU A 128 -4.00 -12.80 -9.39
CA GLU A 128 -3.05 -11.92 -10.09
C GLU A 128 -3.35 -11.76 -11.58
N ASN A 129 -3.80 -12.83 -12.25
CA ASN A 129 -3.85 -12.90 -13.71
C ASN A 129 -5.26 -12.73 -14.31
N GLU A 130 -6.32 -13.09 -13.57
CA GLU A 130 -7.67 -13.23 -14.13
C GLU A 130 -8.76 -12.51 -13.31
N SER A 131 -8.53 -12.26 -12.01
CA SER A 131 -9.56 -11.72 -11.12
C SER A 131 -9.93 -10.27 -11.42
N PHE A 132 -8.96 -9.41 -11.73
CA PHE A 132 -9.16 -7.97 -12.01
C PHE A 132 -9.20 -7.67 -13.51
N GLU A 133 -9.73 -6.51 -13.92
CA GLU A 133 -9.67 -6.06 -15.33
C GLU A 133 -8.25 -5.69 -15.76
N SER A 134 -7.52 -5.00 -14.87
CA SER A 134 -6.09 -4.75 -15.01
C SER A 134 -5.29 -5.86 -14.33
N THR A 135 -4.18 -6.28 -14.92
CA THR A 135 -3.39 -7.38 -14.36
C THR A 135 -2.65 -6.93 -13.10
N PHE A 136 -2.87 -7.63 -11.99
CA PHE A 136 -2.13 -7.43 -10.73
C PHE A 136 -0.97 -8.42 -10.60
N GLN A 137 -0.17 -8.52 -11.67
CA GLN A 137 0.97 -9.42 -11.73
C GLN A 137 1.92 -9.16 -10.56
N GLY A 138 2.30 -10.24 -9.89
CA GLY A 138 3.25 -10.24 -8.78
C GLY A 138 2.69 -9.73 -7.45
N LEU A 139 1.38 -9.50 -7.30
CA LEU A 139 0.81 -9.04 -6.03
C LEU A 139 1.21 -9.97 -4.86
N PHE A 140 1.19 -11.28 -5.07
CA PHE A 140 1.55 -12.31 -4.10
C PHE A 140 2.96 -12.89 -4.32
N SER A 141 3.83 -12.25 -5.11
CA SER A 141 5.18 -12.76 -5.43
C SER A 141 6.07 -12.94 -4.20
N GLU A 142 5.81 -12.17 -3.14
CA GLU A 142 6.60 -12.17 -1.92
C GLU A 142 6.36 -13.43 -1.08
N ILE A 143 5.21 -14.10 -1.27
CA ILE A 143 4.87 -15.30 -0.52
C ILE A 143 5.46 -16.52 -1.21
N ASN A 144 6.51 -17.09 -0.62
CA ASN A 144 7.09 -18.32 -1.13
C ASN A 144 6.40 -19.56 -0.54
N LEU A 145 5.24 -19.96 -1.09
CA LEU A 145 4.55 -21.20 -0.72
C LEU A 145 5.40 -22.48 -0.91
N GLY A 146 6.48 -22.40 -1.69
CA GLY A 146 7.45 -23.48 -1.88
C GLY A 146 8.61 -23.49 -0.87
N SER A 147 8.66 -22.56 0.08
CA SER A 147 9.77 -22.37 1.01
C SER A 147 10.08 -23.63 1.83
N GLU A 148 11.36 -23.96 1.98
CA GLU A 148 11.81 -25.03 2.91
C GLU A 148 11.54 -24.68 4.38
N LYS A 149 11.33 -23.39 4.69
CA LYS A 149 10.96 -22.94 6.04
C LYS A 149 9.56 -23.40 6.45
N LEU A 150 8.70 -23.71 5.47
CA LEU A 150 7.37 -24.30 5.71
C LEU A 150 7.42 -25.82 5.88
N GLY A 151 8.52 -26.47 5.52
CA GLY A 151 8.64 -27.93 5.53
C GLY A 151 9.47 -28.46 4.37
N LYS A 152 9.92 -29.71 4.47
CA LYS A 152 10.79 -30.34 3.45
C LYS A 152 9.96 -30.94 2.31
N THR A 153 8.89 -31.64 2.64
CA THR A 153 8.00 -32.27 1.65
C THR A 153 6.79 -31.39 1.36
N HIS A 154 6.07 -31.67 0.26
CA HIS A 154 4.80 -30.99 -0.05
C HIS A 154 3.78 -31.16 1.09
N ALA A 155 3.67 -32.37 1.66
CA ALA A 155 2.80 -32.65 2.79
C ALA A 155 3.16 -31.83 4.05
N ASP A 156 4.45 -31.67 4.37
CA ASP A 156 4.89 -30.87 5.51
C ASP A 156 4.51 -29.39 5.33
N LYS A 157 4.75 -28.86 4.12
CA LYS A 157 4.41 -27.48 3.76
C LYS A 157 2.90 -27.24 3.85
N ASN A 158 2.11 -28.18 3.32
CA ASN A 158 0.66 -28.14 3.40
C ASN A 158 0.17 -28.13 4.85
N SER A 159 0.68 -29.04 5.70
CA SER A 159 0.32 -29.12 7.11
C SER A 159 0.65 -27.83 7.85
N THR A 160 1.82 -27.24 7.60
CA THR A 160 2.24 -25.99 8.23
C THR A 160 1.36 -24.81 7.79
N LEU A 161 1.00 -24.74 6.50
CA LEU A 161 0.06 -23.74 6.00
C LEU A 161 -1.35 -23.92 6.59
N CYS A 162 -1.83 -25.16 6.76
CA CYS A 162 -3.08 -25.43 7.46
C CYS A 162 -3.06 -24.83 8.88
N ASP A 163 -1.98 -25.06 9.63
CA ASP A 163 -1.84 -24.57 11.00
C ASP A 163 -1.81 -23.03 11.05
N ILE A 164 -1.05 -22.39 10.15
CA ILE A 164 -0.97 -20.94 10.05
C ILE A 164 -2.34 -20.34 9.75
N ILE A 165 -3.01 -20.83 8.70
CA ILE A 165 -4.31 -20.29 8.27
C ILE A 165 -5.38 -20.54 9.33
N LYS A 166 -5.33 -21.69 10.03
CA LYS A 166 -6.27 -22.01 11.11
C LYS A 166 -6.13 -21.04 12.28
N GLU A 167 -4.92 -20.74 12.73
CA GLU A 167 -4.72 -19.78 13.83
C GLU A 167 -5.06 -18.35 13.40
N ILE A 168 -4.75 -17.95 12.17
CA ILE A 168 -5.20 -16.68 11.60
C ILE A 168 -6.73 -16.63 11.60
N ALA A 169 -7.42 -17.62 11.02
CA ALA A 169 -8.88 -17.66 10.97
C ALA A 169 -9.52 -17.59 12.36
N LYS A 170 -8.94 -18.28 13.35
CA LYS A 170 -9.39 -18.22 14.76
C LYS A 170 -9.18 -16.85 15.37
N GLY A 171 -7.98 -16.27 15.24
CA GLY A 171 -7.68 -14.94 15.74
C GLY A 171 -8.49 -13.83 15.08
N LEU A 172 -9.05 -14.11 13.91
CA LEU A 172 -9.84 -13.21 13.10
C LEU A 172 -11.36 -13.34 13.29
N ALA A 173 -11.82 -14.40 13.97
CA ALA A 173 -13.23 -14.74 14.11
C ALA A 173 -14.05 -13.70 14.89
N ASP A 174 -13.43 -13.07 15.89
CA ASP A 174 -14.09 -12.08 16.76
C ASP A 174 -14.07 -10.65 16.16
N PHE A 175 -13.46 -10.47 14.99
CA PHE A 175 -13.26 -9.16 14.38
C PHE A 175 -14.26 -8.93 13.23
N SER A 176 -14.84 -7.74 13.25
CA SER A 176 -15.71 -7.26 12.16
C SER A 176 -14.97 -7.36 10.82
N THR A 177 -15.69 -7.79 9.79
CA THR A 177 -15.23 -7.83 8.40
C THR A 177 -15.46 -6.50 7.67
N ASP A 178 -15.80 -5.44 8.40
CA ASP A 178 -15.92 -4.09 7.86
C ASP A 178 -14.58 -3.65 7.22
N VAL A 179 -14.67 -3.00 6.05
CA VAL A 179 -13.52 -2.59 5.24
C VAL A 179 -12.55 -1.74 6.06
N ASP A 180 -13.11 -0.81 6.83
CA ASP A 180 -12.33 0.08 7.70
C ASP A 180 -11.61 -0.70 8.81
N ALA A 181 -12.17 -1.83 9.30
CA ALA A 181 -11.55 -2.66 10.34
C ALA A 181 -10.24 -3.29 9.88
N LEU A 182 -10.33 -3.94 8.72
CA LEU A 182 -9.26 -4.76 8.18
C LEU A 182 -8.16 -3.86 7.62
N GLY A 183 -8.51 -2.76 6.95
CA GLY A 183 -7.56 -1.75 6.50
C GLY A 183 -6.76 -1.16 7.65
N ASP A 184 -7.42 -0.68 8.71
CA ASP A 184 -6.73 -0.10 9.88
C ASP A 184 -5.85 -1.13 10.60
N ALA A 185 -6.28 -2.39 10.67
CA ALA A 185 -5.48 -3.47 11.26
C ALA A 185 -4.24 -3.81 10.41
N TYR A 186 -4.38 -3.74 9.09
CA TYR A 186 -3.30 -3.93 8.15
C TYR A 186 -2.27 -2.80 8.26
N GLU A 187 -2.71 -1.53 8.34
CA GLU A 187 -1.85 -0.38 8.62
C GLU A 187 -1.10 -0.52 9.96
N TYR A 188 -1.79 -0.99 11.00
CA TYR A 188 -1.15 -1.26 12.28
C TYR A 188 -0.05 -2.31 12.14
N LEU A 189 -0.30 -3.42 11.42
CA LEU A 189 0.69 -4.46 11.18
C LEU A 189 1.90 -3.93 10.40
N ILE A 190 1.67 -3.18 9.32
CA ILE A 190 2.75 -2.50 8.58
C ILE A 190 3.60 -1.66 9.54
N GLY A 191 2.96 -0.89 10.42
CA GLY A 191 3.65 -0.09 11.43
C GLY A 191 4.46 -0.92 12.44
N GLN A 192 3.92 -2.06 12.92
CA GLN A 192 4.65 -2.96 13.81
C GLN A 192 5.87 -3.59 13.12
N PHE A 193 5.72 -4.01 11.87
CA PHE A 193 6.84 -4.53 11.08
C PHE A 193 7.88 -3.46 10.76
N ALA A 194 7.46 -2.23 10.50
CA ALA A 194 8.36 -1.09 10.35
C ALA A 194 9.18 -0.85 11.64
N ALA A 195 8.54 -0.94 12.81
CA ALA A 195 9.20 -0.80 14.10
C ALA A 195 10.14 -1.98 14.43
N GLY A 196 9.78 -3.21 14.03
CA GLY A 196 10.54 -4.43 14.35
C GLY A 196 11.63 -4.83 13.36
N SER A 197 11.62 -4.32 12.12
CA SER A 197 12.48 -4.81 11.03
C SER A 197 13.93 -4.29 11.04
N GLY A 198 14.26 -3.28 11.86
CA GLY A 198 15.61 -2.71 11.94
C GLY A 198 16.17 -2.14 10.63
N LYS A 199 15.35 -2.06 9.55
CA LYS A 199 15.73 -1.51 8.25
C LYS A 199 15.90 0.01 8.33
N LYS A 200 16.80 0.57 7.52
CA LYS A 200 17.12 2.01 7.49
C LYS A 200 15.89 2.86 7.11
N ALA A 201 15.84 4.06 7.67
CA ALA A 201 14.69 4.98 7.68
C ALA A 201 14.21 5.47 6.30
N GLY A 202 12.93 5.88 6.24
CA GLY A 202 12.33 6.63 5.14
C GLY A 202 11.47 5.79 4.20
N GLU A 203 12.02 4.71 3.64
CA GLU A 203 11.47 4.05 2.44
C GLU A 203 10.24 3.18 2.68
N PHE A 204 10.11 2.55 3.86
CA PHE A 204 9.09 1.51 4.05
C PHE A 204 7.76 2.05 4.57
N TYR A 205 7.80 2.98 5.53
CA TYR A 205 6.62 3.44 6.26
C TYR A 205 6.88 4.79 6.94
N THR A 206 5.91 5.70 6.83
CA THR A 206 5.91 6.98 7.52
C THR A 206 5.06 6.86 8.79
N PRO A 207 5.61 7.09 10.00
CA PRO A 207 4.85 7.01 11.25
C PRO A 207 3.56 7.84 11.20
N GLN A 208 2.44 7.32 11.73
CA GLN A 208 1.12 7.95 11.58
C GLN A 208 1.06 9.41 12.01
N GLN A 209 1.75 9.78 13.08
CA GLN A 209 1.78 11.16 13.60
C GLN A 209 2.44 12.10 12.60
N ILE A 210 3.55 11.68 11.99
CA ILE A 210 4.23 12.42 10.93
C ILE A 210 3.33 12.47 9.69
N SER A 211 2.81 11.32 9.27
CA SER A 211 1.92 11.20 8.11
C SER A 211 0.72 12.13 8.21
N THR A 212 0.14 12.26 9.42
CA THR A 212 -0.98 13.16 9.70
C THR A 212 -0.61 14.65 9.60
N ILE A 213 0.64 15.03 9.91
CA ILE A 213 1.10 16.41 9.75
C ILE A 213 1.18 16.74 8.25
N LEU A 214 1.89 15.91 7.47
CA LEU A 214 2.07 16.11 6.04
C LEU A 214 0.70 16.10 5.32
N SER A 215 -0.14 15.11 5.62
CA SER A 215 -1.45 14.97 4.99
C SER A 215 -2.38 16.13 5.32
N ARG A 216 -2.35 16.67 6.55
CA ARG A 216 -3.18 17.84 6.88
C ARG A 216 -2.70 19.08 6.14
N ILE A 217 -1.40 19.32 6.04
CA ILE A 217 -0.83 20.48 5.34
C ILE A 217 -1.28 20.51 3.88
N VAL A 218 -1.11 19.41 3.14
CA VAL A 218 -1.44 19.38 1.71
C VAL A 218 -2.93 19.44 1.39
N THR A 219 -3.79 19.31 2.40
CA THR A 219 -5.24 19.40 2.23
C THR A 219 -5.78 20.80 2.52
N LEU A 220 -4.96 21.72 3.02
CA LEU A 220 -5.37 23.10 3.27
C LEU A 220 -5.47 23.89 1.97
N ASP A 221 -6.27 24.96 1.98
CA ASP A 221 -6.24 25.95 0.92
C ASP A 221 -4.84 26.58 0.83
N SER A 222 -4.25 26.61 -0.36
CA SER A 222 -2.88 27.06 -0.58
C SER A 222 -2.70 28.56 -0.49
N GLN A 223 -3.77 29.34 -0.67
CA GLN A 223 -3.76 30.80 -0.62
C GLN A 223 -4.23 31.32 0.74
N GLU A 224 -5.21 30.66 1.35
CA GLU A 224 -5.77 31.04 2.65
C GLU A 224 -5.94 29.83 3.58
N PRO A 225 -4.86 29.24 4.13
CA PRO A 225 -4.91 28.02 4.95
C PRO A 225 -5.84 28.12 6.17
N ALA A 226 -6.12 29.34 6.64
CA ALA A 226 -7.05 29.62 7.75
C ALA A 226 -8.51 29.26 7.42
N THR A 227 -8.88 29.22 6.13
CA THR A 227 -10.21 28.76 5.68
C THR A 227 -10.41 27.26 5.83
N GLY A 228 -9.33 26.52 6.08
CA GLY A 228 -9.34 25.09 6.34
C GLY A 228 -9.05 24.26 5.10
N LYS A 229 -9.67 23.09 5.02
CA LYS A 229 -9.40 22.11 3.97
C LYS A 229 -10.09 22.47 2.67
N VAL A 230 -9.42 22.24 1.54
CA VAL A 230 -10.07 22.27 0.24
C VAL A 230 -11.11 21.15 0.15
N PRO A 231 -12.22 21.35 -0.59
CA PRO A 231 -13.28 20.34 -0.68
C PRO A 231 -12.88 19.11 -1.50
N HIS A 232 -11.91 19.25 -2.41
CA HIS A 232 -11.52 18.20 -3.33
C HIS A 232 -10.09 18.42 -3.84
N LEU A 233 -9.33 17.33 -3.97
CA LEU A 233 -8.05 17.28 -4.67
C LEU A 233 -8.22 16.47 -5.96
N GLY A 234 -7.95 17.06 -7.12
CA GLY A 234 -8.03 16.34 -8.40
C GLY A 234 -7.08 15.15 -8.46
N SER A 235 -5.88 15.32 -7.91
CA SER A 235 -4.79 14.37 -8.04
C SER A 235 -3.76 14.55 -6.92
N VAL A 236 -3.31 13.44 -6.33
CA VAL A 236 -2.28 13.39 -5.27
C VAL A 236 -1.14 12.50 -5.73
N PHE A 237 0.10 12.91 -5.46
CA PHE A 237 1.29 12.16 -5.85
C PHE A 237 2.26 11.94 -4.69
N ASP A 238 2.79 10.73 -4.60
CA ASP A 238 3.94 10.39 -3.75
C ASP A 238 4.97 9.59 -4.55
N PHE A 239 6.11 10.22 -4.84
CA PHE A 239 7.17 9.65 -5.67
C PHE A 239 8.10 8.70 -4.92
N ALA A 240 7.88 8.46 -3.64
CA ALA A 240 8.62 7.48 -2.83
C ALA A 240 7.65 6.90 -1.81
N CYS A 241 6.55 6.30 -2.32
CA CYS A 241 5.33 6.11 -1.54
C CYS A 241 5.44 5.04 -0.46
N GLY A 242 6.49 4.21 -0.49
CA GLY A 242 6.63 3.10 0.43
C GLY A 242 5.38 2.22 0.40
N SER A 243 4.88 1.86 1.58
CA SER A 243 3.63 1.10 1.77
C SER A 243 2.34 1.84 1.35
N GLY A 244 2.41 3.06 0.83
CA GLY A 244 1.25 3.86 0.44
C GLY A 244 0.47 4.48 1.61
N SER A 245 0.90 4.24 2.86
CA SER A 245 0.22 4.73 4.07
C SER A 245 0.10 6.26 4.12
N LEU A 246 1.08 6.99 3.57
CA LEU A 246 1.03 8.46 3.51
C LEU A 246 -0.07 8.96 2.56
N LEU A 247 -0.15 8.38 1.36
CA LEU A 247 -1.23 8.65 0.40
C LEU A 247 -2.62 8.31 0.97
N LEU A 248 -2.74 7.18 1.67
CA LEU A 248 -3.98 6.79 2.34
C LEU A 248 -4.37 7.76 3.47
N ASN A 249 -3.39 8.32 4.18
CA ASN A 249 -3.66 9.35 5.20
C ASN A 249 -4.19 10.63 4.53
N VAL A 250 -3.67 11.04 3.38
CA VAL A 250 -4.26 12.15 2.59
C VAL A 250 -5.71 11.85 2.23
N ARG A 251 -6.02 10.64 1.74
CA ARG A 251 -7.40 10.21 1.46
C ARG A 251 -8.28 10.25 2.71
N LYS A 252 -7.77 9.82 3.86
CA LYS A 252 -8.49 9.91 5.15
C LYS A 252 -8.80 11.36 5.54
N GLN A 253 -7.88 12.30 5.28
CA GLN A 253 -8.12 13.72 5.54
C GLN A 253 -9.17 14.33 4.62
N MET A 254 -9.25 13.87 3.37
CA MET A 254 -10.18 14.36 2.34
C MET A 254 -11.53 13.64 2.34
N GLY A 255 -11.61 12.45 2.93
CA GLY A 255 -12.78 11.57 2.86
C GLY A 255 -12.79 10.69 1.60
N THR A 256 -13.68 9.70 1.57
CA THR A 256 -13.71 8.60 0.58
C THR A 256 -13.74 9.07 -0.88
N HIS A 257 -14.38 10.21 -1.15
CA HIS A 257 -14.56 10.78 -2.50
C HIS A 257 -13.88 12.15 -2.67
N GLY A 258 -12.99 12.53 -1.75
CA GLY A 258 -12.34 13.84 -1.77
C GLY A 258 -11.09 13.90 -2.67
N ILE A 259 -10.70 12.78 -3.30
CA ILE A 259 -9.55 12.69 -4.19
C ILE A 259 -9.98 12.05 -5.52
N GLY A 260 -9.63 12.67 -6.65
CA GLY A 260 -9.91 12.16 -7.98
C GLY A 260 -8.98 11.00 -8.39
N ARG A 261 -7.66 11.18 -8.27
CA ARG A 261 -6.66 10.14 -8.58
C ARG A 261 -5.48 10.14 -7.61
N ILE A 262 -5.07 8.96 -7.19
CA ILE A 262 -3.89 8.74 -6.35
C ILE A 262 -2.76 8.16 -7.22
N SER A 263 -1.60 8.80 -7.22
CA SER A 263 -0.42 8.33 -7.95
C SER A 263 0.72 8.08 -6.97
N GLY A 264 1.39 6.94 -7.10
CA GLY A 264 2.51 6.57 -6.25
C GLY A 264 3.65 5.98 -7.08
N GLN A 265 4.89 6.17 -6.64
CA GLN A 265 6.05 5.48 -7.21
C GLN A 265 6.88 4.85 -6.08
N GLU A 266 7.28 3.60 -6.29
CA GLU A 266 8.11 2.85 -5.35
C GLU A 266 9.15 2.01 -6.11
N LYS A 267 10.39 2.05 -5.65
CA LYS A 267 11.52 1.34 -6.30
C LYS A 267 11.62 -0.12 -5.86
N ASN A 268 11.25 -0.43 -4.62
CA ASN A 268 11.34 -1.77 -4.07
C ASN A 268 10.08 -2.58 -4.41
N ILE A 269 10.23 -3.70 -5.13
CA ILE A 269 9.10 -4.54 -5.58
C ILE A 269 8.21 -5.05 -4.43
N THR A 270 8.81 -5.46 -3.30
CA THR A 270 8.08 -5.92 -2.11
C THR A 270 7.20 -4.80 -1.57
N THR A 271 7.78 -3.61 -1.38
CA THR A 271 7.06 -2.44 -0.86
C THR A 271 6.03 -1.90 -1.86
N TYR A 272 6.32 -1.98 -3.15
CA TYR A 272 5.40 -1.66 -4.25
C TYR A 272 4.13 -2.52 -4.20
N ASN A 273 4.28 -3.83 -4.08
CA ASN A 273 3.15 -4.76 -3.96
C ASN A 273 2.37 -4.51 -2.67
N LEU A 274 3.06 -4.22 -1.57
CA LEU A 274 2.45 -3.83 -0.32
C LEU A 274 1.57 -2.58 -0.48
N ALA A 275 2.04 -1.54 -1.17
CA ALA A 275 1.28 -0.33 -1.44
C ALA A 275 -0.03 -0.63 -2.19
N ARG A 276 0.03 -1.48 -3.21
CA ARG A 276 -1.14 -1.87 -4.02
C ARG A 276 -2.16 -2.65 -3.20
N MET A 277 -1.73 -3.62 -2.41
CA MET A 277 -2.62 -4.33 -1.47
C MET A 277 -3.27 -3.36 -0.49
N ASN A 278 -2.46 -2.43 0.05
CA ASN A 278 -2.91 -1.47 1.05
C ASN A 278 -3.98 -0.52 0.51
N MET A 279 -3.81 -0.04 -0.73
CA MET A 279 -4.83 0.76 -1.44
C MET A 279 -6.16 0.01 -1.55
N LEU A 280 -6.12 -1.25 -2.01
CA LEU A 280 -7.29 -2.08 -2.18
C LEU A 280 -7.99 -2.39 -0.84
N LEU A 281 -7.22 -2.65 0.22
CA LEU A 281 -7.69 -2.89 1.60
C LEU A 281 -8.43 -1.70 2.19
N HIS A 282 -8.06 -0.49 1.80
CA HIS A 282 -8.75 0.72 2.21
C HIS A 282 -9.89 1.08 1.25
N GLY A 283 -10.25 0.19 0.32
CA GLY A 283 -11.35 0.41 -0.62
C GLY A 283 -11.06 1.51 -1.65
N VAL A 284 -9.80 1.74 -2.01
CA VAL A 284 -9.46 2.52 -3.21
C VAL A 284 -9.59 1.58 -4.41
N LYS A 285 -10.36 1.97 -5.42
CA LYS A 285 -10.56 1.13 -6.61
C LYS A 285 -9.34 1.14 -7.50
N ASP A 286 -9.12 0.08 -8.25
CA ASP A 286 -8.01 -0.03 -9.22
C ASP A 286 -8.02 1.09 -10.28
N THR A 287 -9.17 1.68 -10.57
CA THR A 287 -9.30 2.84 -11.46
C THR A 287 -8.97 4.19 -10.81
N GLU A 288 -8.92 4.25 -9.47
CA GLU A 288 -8.71 5.48 -8.69
C GLU A 288 -7.25 5.68 -8.28
N PHE A 289 -6.41 4.65 -8.40
CA PHE A 289 -4.98 4.75 -8.09
C PHE A 289 -4.08 4.10 -9.14
N GLU A 290 -2.84 4.59 -9.21
CA GLU A 290 -1.76 3.95 -9.94
C GLU A 290 -0.48 4.01 -9.10
N ILE A 291 0.05 2.85 -8.72
CA ILE A 291 1.39 2.74 -8.16
C ILE A 291 2.30 2.22 -9.26
N TYR A 292 3.42 2.90 -9.49
CA TYR A 292 4.45 2.50 -10.46
C TYR A 292 5.67 1.90 -9.77
N HIS A 293 6.16 0.78 -10.31
CA HIS A 293 7.40 0.16 -9.84
C HIS A 293 8.58 0.68 -10.65
N GLY A 294 9.42 1.52 -10.05
CA GLY A 294 10.61 2.04 -10.72
C GLY A 294 11.33 3.11 -9.92
N ASP A 295 12.51 3.52 -10.39
CA ASP A 295 13.34 4.50 -9.69
C ASP A 295 12.96 5.95 -10.06
N THR A 296 12.70 6.73 -9.02
CA THR A 296 12.27 8.14 -9.09
C THR A 296 13.37 9.05 -9.62
N LEU A 297 14.63 8.81 -9.24
CA LEU A 297 15.76 9.65 -9.64
C LEU A 297 16.13 9.43 -11.10
N THR A 298 15.99 8.20 -11.61
CA THR A 298 16.14 7.88 -13.04
C THR A 298 14.91 8.26 -13.88
N ASN A 299 13.83 8.70 -13.24
CA ASN A 299 12.56 9.08 -13.87
C ASN A 299 11.92 7.93 -14.66
N ASP A 300 11.89 6.71 -14.10
CA ASP A 300 11.53 5.50 -14.84
C ASP A 300 10.08 5.48 -15.38
N TRP A 301 9.17 6.25 -14.81
CA TRP A 301 7.75 6.26 -15.18
C TRP A 301 7.48 7.05 -16.46
N ASP A 302 7.00 6.37 -17.50
CA ASP A 302 6.75 6.97 -18.83
C ASP A 302 5.87 8.21 -18.79
N ILE A 303 4.80 8.21 -17.98
CA ILE A 303 3.88 9.35 -17.91
C ILE A 303 4.58 10.61 -17.40
N LEU A 304 5.60 10.45 -16.55
CA LEU A 304 6.38 11.54 -15.98
C LEU A 304 7.43 12.07 -16.97
N ARG A 305 7.78 11.29 -18.02
CA ARG A 305 8.70 11.70 -19.08
C ARG A 305 8.01 12.39 -20.27
N GLU A 306 6.71 12.67 -20.17
CA GLU A 306 6.00 13.42 -21.19
C GLU A 306 6.66 14.80 -21.41
N THR A 307 7.06 15.05 -22.66
CA THR A 307 7.81 16.24 -23.04
C THR A 307 6.91 17.40 -23.43
N ASN A 308 5.65 17.12 -23.80
CA ASN A 308 4.66 18.14 -24.07
C ASN A 308 4.18 18.76 -22.74
N PRO A 309 4.47 20.05 -22.45
CA PRO A 309 4.10 20.67 -21.18
C PRO A 309 2.58 20.67 -20.92
N ALA A 310 1.75 20.63 -21.97
CA ALA A 310 0.29 20.57 -21.84
C ALA A 310 -0.24 19.18 -21.45
N LYS A 311 0.59 18.14 -21.58
CA LYS A 311 0.23 16.75 -21.25
C LYS A 311 1.01 16.21 -20.06
N MET A 312 2.11 16.86 -19.67
CA MET A 312 2.90 16.51 -18.51
C MET A 312 2.00 16.45 -17.27
N PRO A 313 2.03 15.34 -16.51
CA PRO A 313 1.19 15.20 -15.33
C PRO A 313 1.59 16.25 -14.29
N LYS A 314 0.58 16.87 -13.68
CA LYS A 314 0.73 17.83 -12.60
C LYS A 314 -0.27 17.50 -11.51
N PHE A 315 0.15 17.64 -10.26
CA PHE A 315 -0.62 17.19 -9.09
C PHE A 315 -1.06 18.35 -8.21
N ASP A 316 -2.26 18.23 -7.63
CA ASP A 316 -2.80 19.23 -6.69
C ASP A 316 -2.10 19.13 -5.32
N ALA A 317 -1.70 17.92 -4.93
CA ALA A 317 -0.90 17.69 -3.74
C ALA A 317 0.26 16.74 -4.03
N VAL A 318 1.43 17.04 -3.48
CA VAL A 318 2.59 16.15 -3.48
C VAL A 318 3.01 15.89 -2.04
N VAL A 319 3.04 14.62 -1.64
CA VAL A 319 3.54 14.21 -0.32
C VAL A 319 4.70 13.24 -0.50
N ALA A 320 5.72 13.29 0.33
CA ALA A 320 6.79 12.32 0.25
C ALA A 320 7.59 12.18 1.54
N ASN A 321 8.07 10.96 1.77
CA ASN A 321 9.09 10.62 2.76
C ASN A 321 10.19 9.80 2.07
N PRO A 322 11.06 10.44 1.27
CA PRO A 322 12.08 9.73 0.51
C PRO A 322 13.18 9.19 1.44
N PRO A 323 14.02 8.26 0.96
CA PRO A 323 15.19 7.82 1.71
C PRO A 323 16.15 8.96 2.06
N PHE A 324 16.47 9.08 3.35
CA PHE A 324 17.28 10.17 3.89
C PHE A 324 18.76 10.03 3.51
N SER A 325 19.34 11.11 3.01
CA SER A 325 20.77 11.17 2.64
C SER A 325 21.19 9.99 1.75
N TYR A 326 20.30 9.61 0.82
CA TYR A 326 20.53 8.54 -0.13
C TYR A 326 21.75 8.88 -1.00
N ARG A 327 22.71 7.95 -1.07
CA ARG A 327 23.83 8.07 -2.00
C ARG A 327 23.37 7.65 -3.38
N TRP A 328 23.68 8.46 -4.38
CA TRP A 328 23.22 8.27 -5.74
C TRP A 328 24.30 8.67 -6.74
N GLU A 329 24.14 8.20 -7.99
CA GLU A 329 25.06 8.46 -9.09
C GLU A 329 24.32 9.25 -10.19
N PRO A 330 24.27 10.60 -10.09
CA PRO A 330 23.74 11.42 -11.17
C PRO A 330 24.58 11.23 -12.43
N LYS A 331 23.90 11.11 -13.58
CA LYS A 331 24.53 11.10 -14.90
C LYS A 331 25.11 12.48 -15.22
N ASP A 332 26.08 12.54 -16.13
CA ASP A 332 26.75 13.78 -16.50
C ASP A 332 25.77 14.80 -17.14
N ASP A 333 24.74 14.32 -17.82
CA ASP A 333 23.66 15.11 -18.44
C ASP A 333 22.51 15.46 -17.49
N MET A 334 22.59 15.06 -16.21
CA MET A 334 21.53 15.32 -15.22
C MET A 334 21.28 16.81 -14.99
N GLY A 335 22.24 17.67 -15.32
CA GLY A 335 22.07 19.13 -15.29
C GLY A 335 21.13 19.67 -16.37
N ASP A 336 20.88 18.92 -17.44
CA ASP A 336 19.97 19.31 -18.52
C ASP A 336 18.54 18.79 -18.32
N ASP A 337 18.36 17.85 -17.39
CA ASP A 337 17.04 17.35 -16.99
C ASP A 337 16.17 18.50 -16.47
N VAL A 338 14.95 18.61 -16.99
CA VAL A 338 13.99 19.68 -16.68
C VAL A 338 13.66 19.79 -15.19
N ARG A 339 13.82 18.69 -14.43
CA ARG A 339 13.62 18.65 -12.98
C ARG A 339 14.73 19.41 -12.23
N PHE A 340 15.94 19.45 -12.78
CA PHE A 340 17.12 19.97 -12.09
C PHE A 340 17.73 21.22 -12.74
N LYS A 341 17.53 21.42 -14.04
CA LYS A 341 18.19 22.46 -14.86
C LYS A 341 18.17 23.88 -14.28
N ASN A 342 17.07 24.27 -13.62
CA ASN A 342 16.91 25.62 -13.08
C ASN A 342 17.46 25.80 -11.65
N HIS A 343 17.77 24.71 -10.94
CA HIS A 343 18.16 24.74 -9.52
C HIS A 343 19.56 24.15 -9.28
N GLY A 344 20.00 23.22 -10.13
CA GLY A 344 21.23 22.45 -9.99
C GLY A 344 20.99 21.00 -9.55
N VAL A 345 22.05 20.21 -9.60
CA VAL A 345 22.04 18.78 -9.26
C VAL A 345 22.55 18.56 -7.85
N ALA A 346 21.83 17.75 -7.07
CA ALA A 346 22.23 17.40 -5.70
C ALA A 346 23.54 16.59 -5.67
N PRO A 347 24.35 16.65 -4.59
CA PRO A 347 25.63 15.94 -4.53
C PRO A 347 25.43 14.41 -4.47
N LYS A 348 26.40 13.64 -4.97
CA LYS A 348 26.39 12.17 -4.94
C LYS A 348 26.19 11.57 -3.54
N SER A 349 26.65 12.27 -2.52
CA SER A 349 26.55 11.86 -1.13
C SER A 349 25.14 11.97 -0.54
N ALA A 350 24.24 12.74 -1.15
CA ALA A 350 22.92 13.05 -0.61
C ALA A 350 21.93 13.47 -1.72
N ALA A 351 20.96 12.61 -2.01
CA ALA A 351 19.91 12.85 -3.01
C ALA A 351 18.71 13.66 -2.48
N ASP A 352 18.74 14.18 -1.24
CA ASP A 352 17.59 14.81 -0.59
C ASP A 352 16.97 15.94 -1.45
N PHE A 353 17.80 16.83 -2.00
CA PHE A 353 17.32 17.88 -2.92
C PHE A 353 16.91 17.37 -4.30
N ALA A 354 17.45 16.24 -4.77
CA ALA A 354 17.00 15.64 -6.02
C ALA A 354 15.56 15.13 -5.90
N PHE A 355 15.22 14.50 -4.77
CA PHE A 355 13.84 14.12 -4.46
C PHE A 355 12.92 15.34 -4.29
N LEU A 356 13.35 16.37 -3.56
CA LEU A 356 12.58 17.61 -3.41
C LEU A 356 12.25 18.23 -4.77
N LEU A 357 13.26 18.40 -5.63
CA LEU A 357 13.10 18.99 -6.96
C LEU A 357 12.25 18.12 -7.89
N HIS A 358 12.31 16.80 -7.76
CA HIS A 358 11.43 15.88 -8.48
C HIS A 358 9.96 16.15 -8.15
N GLY A 359 9.60 16.16 -6.85
CA GLY A 359 8.23 16.44 -6.42
C GLY A 359 7.77 17.82 -6.83
N PHE A 360 8.62 18.83 -6.62
CA PHE A 360 8.34 20.22 -6.99
C PHE A 360 8.07 20.37 -8.49
N HIS A 361 8.82 19.67 -9.34
CA HIS A 361 8.64 19.72 -10.78
C HIS A 361 7.25 19.27 -11.23
N TYR A 362 6.61 18.32 -10.54
CA TYR A 362 5.26 17.84 -10.90
C TYR A 362 4.13 18.50 -10.09
N LEU A 363 4.43 19.54 -9.30
CA LEU A 363 3.41 20.31 -8.60
C LEU A 363 2.68 21.28 -9.55
N LYS A 364 1.36 21.43 -9.38
CA LYS A 364 0.58 22.50 -10.02
C LYS A 364 0.87 23.85 -9.39
N ASP A 365 0.60 24.94 -10.12
CA ASP A 365 0.82 26.31 -9.65
C ASP A 365 0.07 26.66 -8.35
N GLN A 366 -1.09 26.02 -8.11
CA GLN A 366 -1.90 26.18 -6.88
C GLN A 366 -1.81 24.97 -5.96
N GLY A 367 -0.93 24.02 -6.26
CA GLY A 367 -0.77 22.80 -5.49
C GLY A 367 0.09 23.00 -4.24
N VAL A 368 -0.05 22.10 -3.28
CA VAL A 368 0.74 22.09 -2.04
C VAL A 368 1.62 20.86 -1.99
N MET A 369 2.92 21.06 -1.75
CA MET A 369 3.87 19.97 -1.50
C MET A 369 4.29 19.94 -0.03
N ALA A 370 4.24 18.77 0.59
CA ALA A 370 4.82 18.51 1.92
C ALA A 370 5.78 17.32 1.85
N ILE A 371 7.06 17.57 2.12
CA ILE A 371 8.12 16.56 2.08
C ILE A 371 8.85 16.55 3.42
N ILE A 372 9.14 15.37 3.94
CA ILE A 372 9.95 15.23 5.16
C ILE A 372 11.39 14.90 4.82
N LEU A 373 12.34 15.65 5.38
CA LEU A 373 13.77 15.52 5.09
C LEU A 373 14.61 15.66 6.38
N PRO A 374 15.84 15.12 6.41
CA PRO A 374 16.76 15.36 7.52
C PRO A 374 17.22 16.82 7.54
N HIS A 375 17.49 17.39 8.73
CA HIS A 375 17.90 18.80 8.88
C HIS A 375 19.11 19.23 8.04
N GLY A 376 19.94 18.28 7.57
CA GLY A 376 21.08 18.58 6.71
C GLY A 376 20.73 19.43 5.49
N VAL A 377 19.53 19.29 4.92
CA VAL A 377 19.07 20.12 3.78
C VAL A 377 19.01 21.61 4.11
N LEU A 378 18.86 21.97 5.39
CA LEU A 378 18.75 23.34 5.86
C LEU A 378 20.10 24.06 5.95
N PHE A 379 21.21 23.33 6.16
CA PHE A 379 22.50 23.95 6.48
C PHE A 379 23.71 23.39 5.72
N ARG A 380 23.61 22.25 5.01
CA ARG A 380 24.72 21.77 4.19
C ARG A 380 25.10 22.79 3.11
N GLY A 381 26.41 22.93 2.90
CA GLY A 381 27.02 23.90 1.99
C GLY A 381 27.12 23.43 0.52
N GLY A 382 27.79 24.19 -0.32
CA GLY A 382 28.19 23.75 -1.66
C GLY A 382 27.01 23.63 -2.64
N ALA A 383 26.80 22.47 -3.24
CA ALA A 383 25.72 22.27 -4.22
C ALA A 383 24.32 22.46 -3.58
N GLU A 384 24.12 21.94 -2.38
CA GLU A 384 22.84 22.05 -1.66
C GLU A 384 22.54 23.50 -1.24
N GLU A 385 23.56 24.26 -0.86
CA GLU A 385 23.42 25.69 -0.57
C GLU A 385 22.96 26.49 -1.80
N ARG A 386 23.50 26.18 -2.99
CA ARG A 386 23.07 26.83 -4.24
C ARG A 386 21.62 26.50 -4.58
N ILE A 387 21.24 25.23 -4.50
CA ILE A 387 19.85 24.78 -4.73
C ILE A 387 18.91 25.47 -3.74
N ARG A 388 19.22 25.41 -2.44
CA ARG A 388 18.43 26.05 -1.37
C ARG A 388 18.30 27.55 -1.58
N THR A 389 19.39 28.24 -1.91
CA THR A 389 19.38 29.69 -2.17
C THR A 389 18.47 30.03 -3.34
N LYS A 390 18.47 29.22 -4.41
CA LYS A 390 17.59 29.44 -5.56
C LYS A 390 16.12 29.26 -5.18
N LEU A 391 15.78 28.14 -4.52
CA LEU A 391 14.42 27.86 -4.05
C LEU A 391 13.87 28.98 -3.14
N LEU A 392 14.70 29.52 -2.24
CA LEU A 392 14.33 30.64 -1.37
C LEU A 392 14.12 31.94 -2.14
N LYS A 393 15.04 32.29 -3.05
CA LYS A 393 14.94 33.53 -3.84
C LYS A 393 13.74 33.54 -4.78
N ASP A 394 13.35 32.38 -5.28
CA ASP A 394 12.17 32.23 -6.13
C ASP A 394 10.86 32.13 -5.33
N GLY A 395 10.92 32.06 -3.99
CA GLY A 395 9.74 31.90 -3.14
C GLY A 395 9.10 30.51 -3.21
N HIS A 396 9.87 29.47 -3.54
CA HIS A 396 9.37 28.08 -3.66
C HIS A 396 9.35 27.31 -2.33
N ILE A 397 9.94 27.87 -1.26
CA ILE A 397 9.84 27.31 0.10
C ILE A 397 8.96 28.25 0.91
N ASP A 398 7.74 27.79 1.21
CA ASP A 398 6.79 28.54 2.03
C ASP A 398 7.12 28.45 3.53
N THR A 399 7.21 27.22 4.06
CA THR A 399 7.36 26.95 5.48
C THR A 399 8.34 25.80 5.75
N VAL A 400 9.09 25.87 6.86
CA VAL A 400 9.93 24.79 7.40
C VAL A 400 9.47 24.48 8.83
N ILE A 401 9.14 23.22 9.12
CA ILE A 401 8.63 22.79 10.43
C ILE A 401 9.62 21.81 11.08
N GLY A 402 10.46 22.28 11.99
CA GLY A 402 11.34 21.37 12.73
C GLY A 402 10.55 20.42 13.64
N LEU A 403 10.73 19.11 13.45
CA LEU A 403 10.10 18.09 14.28
C LEU A 403 11.06 17.56 15.37
N PRO A 404 10.54 17.06 16.51
CA PRO A 404 11.34 16.39 17.52
C PRO A 404 12.22 15.25 16.97
N ALA A 405 13.35 14.99 17.63
CA ALA A 405 14.20 13.84 17.34
C ALA A 405 13.51 12.51 17.72
N ASN A 406 14.02 11.39 17.19
CA ASN A 406 13.56 10.01 17.47
C ASN A 406 12.08 9.73 17.13
N LEU A 407 11.51 10.44 16.16
CA LEU A 407 10.15 10.14 15.67
C LEU A 407 10.10 8.95 14.69
N PHE A 408 11.22 8.66 14.02
CA PHE A 408 11.34 7.50 13.15
C PHE A 408 11.93 6.31 13.92
N TYR A 409 11.39 5.11 13.68
CA TYR A 409 11.80 3.90 14.40
C TYR A 409 13.27 3.51 14.15
N SER A 410 13.80 3.81 12.97
CA SER A 410 15.11 3.35 12.52
C SER A 410 16.19 4.45 12.50
N THR A 411 15.87 5.66 12.95
CA THR A 411 16.85 6.74 13.07
C THR A 411 16.48 7.75 14.14
N GLY A 412 17.49 8.19 14.89
CA GLY A 412 17.35 9.32 15.83
C GLY A 412 17.56 10.69 15.19
N ILE A 413 17.85 10.73 13.88
CA ILE A 413 18.10 11.98 13.15
C ILE A 413 16.86 12.88 13.23
N PRO A 414 16.99 14.15 13.64
CA PRO A 414 15.90 15.10 13.59
C PRO A 414 15.59 15.48 12.13
N VAL A 415 14.30 15.70 11.89
CA VAL A 415 13.71 15.92 10.57
C VAL A 415 12.91 17.22 10.56
N CYS A 416 12.63 17.74 9.37
CA CYS A 416 11.83 18.93 9.15
C CYS A 416 10.83 18.74 8.02
#